data_AF-A0ABD6HY33-F1
#
_entry.id   AF-A0ABD6HY33-F1
#
_cell.length_a   1.000
_cell.length_b   1.000
_cell.length_c   1.000
_cell.angle_alpha   90.00
_cell.angle_beta   90.00
_cell.angle_gamma   90.00
#
_symmetry.space_group_name_H-M   'P 1'
#
loop_
_entity.id
_entity.type
_entity.pdbx_description
1 polymer ?
#
loop_
_entity_poly.entity_id
_entity_poly.type
_entity_poly.pdbx_seq_one_letter_code
_entity_poly.pdbx_strand_id
1 'polypeptide(L)'
;WYHSFGFNRYRGYDWMPEPCRSCSEKEQDYGGCRCQAFMLTGDADNADPVCGKSPHHSTILAAREAANRSQIGIDQLRFRNQTNSRLIFKG
;
A
#
# COMPACT_ATOMS: atom_id res chain seq x y z
N TRP A 1 -21.59 11.17 -2.15
CA TRP A 1 -20.27 11.65 -2.57
C TRP A 1 -19.74 12.78 -1.70
N TYR A 2 -20.42 13.93 -1.63
CA TYR A 2 -19.89 15.11 -0.90
C TYR A 2 -20.00 15.00 0.63
N HIS A 3 -21.05 14.38 1.18
CA HIS A 3 -21.31 14.34 2.63
C HIS A 3 -20.93 13.03 3.33
N SER A 4 -20.48 12.02 2.59
CA SER A 4 -20.14 10.71 3.15
C SER A 4 -18.83 10.74 3.93
N PHE A 5 -18.82 10.15 5.13
CA PHE A 5 -17.64 10.07 5.99
C PHE A 5 -16.41 9.49 5.26
N GLY A 6 -16.56 8.30 4.66
CA GLY A 6 -15.44 7.61 4.00
C GLY A 6 -14.78 8.42 2.87
N PHE A 7 -15.56 9.26 2.18
CA PHE A 7 -15.02 10.14 1.13
C PHE A 7 -14.32 11.38 1.68
N ASN A 8 -14.74 11.87 2.86
CA ASN A 8 -14.16 13.07 3.46
C ASN A 8 -12.94 12.77 4.34
N ARG A 9 -12.80 11.53 4.83
CA ARG A 9 -11.73 11.15 5.77
C ARG A 9 -10.31 11.42 5.24
N TYR A 10 -10.11 11.30 3.92
CA TYR A 10 -8.83 11.52 3.24
C TYR A 10 -8.92 12.59 2.14
N ARG A 11 -9.95 13.45 2.20
CA ARG A 11 -10.10 14.57 1.25
C ARG A 11 -9.31 15.78 1.75
N GLY A 12 -8.63 16.47 0.85
CA GLY A 12 -7.75 17.57 1.21
C GLY A 12 -6.48 17.09 1.91
N TYR A 13 -5.85 17.96 2.69
CA TYR A 13 -4.50 17.73 3.25
C TYR A 13 -4.46 17.75 4.78
N ASP A 14 -5.54 18.15 5.45
CA ASP A 14 -5.56 18.36 6.91
C ASP A 14 -5.38 17.07 7.71
N TRP A 15 -5.71 15.92 7.11
CA TRP A 15 -5.55 14.60 7.71
C TRP A 15 -4.11 14.08 7.66
N MET A 16 -3.26 14.63 6.79
CA MET A 16 -1.95 14.04 6.50
C MET A 16 -1.01 14.14 7.71
N PRO A 17 -0.33 13.07 8.14
CA PRO A 17 0.78 13.18 9.09
C PRO A 17 2.05 13.65 8.40
N GLU A 18 3.10 13.92 9.18
CA GLU A 18 4.45 14.05 8.62
C GLU A 18 4.96 12.67 8.12
N PRO A 19 5.74 12.62 7.03
CA PRO A 19 6.30 13.75 6.27
C PRO A 19 5.33 14.36 5.23
N CYS A 20 4.17 13.76 4.99
CA CYS A 20 3.27 14.15 3.89
C CYS A 20 2.72 15.57 4.05
N ARG A 21 2.43 16.00 5.28
CA ARG A 21 1.86 17.32 5.57
C ARG A 21 2.76 18.47 5.10
N SER A 22 4.08 18.35 5.29
CA SER A 22 5.06 19.35 4.86
C SER A 22 5.69 19.06 3.48
N CYS A 23 5.38 17.93 2.86
CA CYS A 23 5.97 17.53 1.58
C CYS A 23 5.49 18.42 0.41
N SER A 24 6.41 18.78 -0.48
CA SER A 24 6.13 19.53 -1.71
C SER A 24 5.30 18.75 -2.74
N GLU A 25 5.23 17.42 -2.62
CA GLU A 25 4.55 16.53 -3.56
C GLU A 25 3.11 16.19 -3.16
N LYS A 26 2.65 16.66 -1.99
CA LYS A 26 1.36 16.24 -1.39
C LYS A 26 0.12 16.53 -2.24
N GLU A 27 0.19 17.54 -3.10
CA GLU A 27 -0.91 17.92 -4.02
C GLU A 27 -0.91 17.09 -5.31
N GLN A 28 0.16 16.34 -5.55
CA GLN A 28 0.33 15.48 -6.72
C GLN A 28 -0.06 14.04 -6.40
N ASP A 29 0.43 13.51 -5.27
CA ASP A 29 0.27 12.10 -4.89
C ASP A 29 -0.76 11.86 -3.78
N TYR A 30 -1.21 12.91 -3.10
CA TYR A 30 -2.17 12.85 -1.99
C TYR A 30 -1.74 11.91 -0.86
N GLY A 31 -0.42 11.79 -0.64
CA GLY A 31 0.16 10.91 0.38
C GLY A 31 0.17 9.43 -0.01
N GLY A 32 -0.17 9.07 -1.25
CA GLY A 32 -0.18 7.70 -1.77
C GLY A 32 -1.37 6.84 -1.30
N CYS A 33 -1.24 5.52 -1.38
CA CYS A 33 -2.33 4.57 -1.17
C CYS A 33 -2.64 4.28 0.31
N ARG A 34 -3.89 4.57 0.74
CA ARG A 34 -4.35 4.36 2.13
C ARG A 34 -4.53 2.90 2.48
N CYS A 35 -4.98 2.08 1.52
CA CYS A 35 -5.08 0.63 1.71
C CYS A 35 -3.70 0.01 1.93
N GLN A 36 -2.68 0.45 1.21
CA GLN A 36 -1.32 -0.07 1.34
C GLN A 36 -0.67 0.35 2.67
N ALA A 37 -0.84 1.61 3.06
CA ALA A 37 -0.41 2.07 4.38
C ALA A 37 -1.03 1.25 5.51
N PHE A 38 -2.35 1.04 5.48
CA PHE A 38 -3.03 0.21 6.48
C PHE A 38 -2.52 -1.23 6.50
N MET A 39 -2.46 -1.88 5.34
CA MET A 39 -2.07 -3.30 5.25
C MET A 39 -0.64 -3.57 5.70
N LEU A 40 0.28 -2.62 5.52
CA LEU A 40 1.71 -2.80 5.80
C LEU A 40 2.17 -2.16 7.10
N THR A 41 1.42 -1.21 7.65
CA THR A 41 1.80 -0.46 8.86
C THR A 41 0.77 -0.55 9.99
N GLY A 42 -0.43 -1.05 9.72
CA GLY A 42 -1.54 -1.08 10.67
C GLY A 42 -2.33 0.23 10.78
N ASP A 43 -1.84 1.32 10.18
CA ASP A 43 -2.48 2.63 10.19
C ASP A 43 -2.65 3.17 8.77
N ALA A 44 -3.89 3.55 8.43
CA ALA A 44 -4.25 4.09 7.14
C ALA A 44 -3.85 5.57 6.96
N ASP A 45 -3.51 6.29 8.04
CA ASP A 45 -3.05 7.68 7.98
C ASP A 45 -1.57 7.78 7.59
N ASN A 46 -0.77 6.74 7.86
CA ASN A 46 0.66 6.74 7.59
C ASN A 46 0.99 7.02 6.12
N ALA A 47 2.11 7.71 5.89
CA ALA A 47 2.69 7.85 4.55
C ALA A 47 2.82 6.49 3.87
N ASP A 48 2.37 6.39 2.62
CA ASP A 48 2.48 5.15 1.85
C ASP A 48 3.92 4.59 1.92
N PRO A 49 4.14 3.36 2.42
CA PRO A 49 5.46 2.75 2.52
C PRO A 49 6.22 2.69 1.18
N VAL A 50 5.54 2.79 0.03
CA VAL A 50 6.22 2.87 -1.28
C VAL A 50 7.02 4.16 -1.43
N CYS A 51 6.58 5.26 -0.81
CA CYS A 51 7.30 6.51 -0.83
C CYS A 51 8.63 6.38 -0.09
N GLY A 52 9.73 6.79 -0.72
CA GLY A 52 11.07 6.76 -0.11
C GLY A 52 11.23 7.64 1.14
N LYS A 53 10.32 8.61 1.34
CA LYS A 53 10.29 9.49 2.52
C LYS A 53 9.54 8.85 3.70
N SER A 54 8.79 7.77 3.49
CA SER A 54 8.02 7.12 4.56
C SER A 54 8.94 6.49 5.61
N PRO A 55 8.67 6.66 6.92
CA PRO A 55 9.38 5.94 7.97
C PRO A 55 9.31 4.41 7.82
N HIS A 56 8.30 3.90 7.10
CA HIS A 56 8.08 2.48 6.87
C HIS A 56 8.61 1.99 5.52
N HIS A 57 9.40 2.80 4.81
CA HIS A 57 9.90 2.44 3.48
C HIS A 57 10.76 1.16 3.46
N SER A 58 11.44 0.87 4.57
CA SER A 58 12.24 -0.34 4.73
C SER A 58 11.43 -1.64 4.52
N THR A 59 10.14 -1.66 4.84
CA THR A 59 9.25 -2.81 4.59
C THR A 59 9.16 -3.13 3.10
N ILE A 60 9.06 -2.12 2.24
CA ILE A 60 9.02 -2.30 0.79
C ILE A 60 10.37 -2.76 0.26
N LEU A 61 11.47 -2.21 0.76
CA LEU A 61 12.81 -2.64 0.39
C LEU A 61 13.05 -4.11 0.76
N ALA A 62 12.65 -4.53 1.96
CA ALA A 62 12.76 -5.91 2.41
C ALA A 62 11.93 -6.87 1.54
N ALA A 63 10.69 -6.49 1.19
CA ALA A 63 9.83 -7.28 0.32
C ALA A 63 10.41 -7.43 -1.10
N ARG A 64 10.95 -6.34 -1.67
CA ARG A 64 11.61 -6.35 -2.99
C ARG A 64 12.85 -7.24 -2.98
N GLU A 65 13.66 -7.15 -1.94
CA GLU A 65 14.86 -7.96 -1.81
C GLU A 65 14.50 -9.46 -1.67
N ALA A 66 13.47 -9.79 -0.88
CA ALA A 66 12.97 -11.17 -0.80
C ALA A 66 12.48 -11.69 -2.16
N ALA A 67 11.76 -10.86 -2.92
CA ALA A 67 11.28 -11.22 -4.25
C ALA A 67 12.43 -11.43 -5.25
N ASN A 68 13.47 -10.58 -5.23
CA ASN A 68 14.63 -10.70 -6.10
C ASN A 68 15.47 -11.95 -5.82
N ARG A 69 15.47 -12.45 -4.58
CA ARG A 69 16.14 -13.69 -4.19
C ARG A 69 15.30 -14.95 -4.41
N SER A 70 14.05 -14.80 -4.85
CA SER A 70 13.17 -15.93 -5.12
C SER A 70 13.73 -16.78 -6.26
N GLN A 71 13.82 -18.08 -6.04
CA GLN A 71 14.17 -19.08 -7.06
C GLN A 71 12.93 -19.78 -7.63
N ILE A 72 11.74 -19.28 -7.34
CA ILE A 72 10.48 -19.87 -7.80
C ILE A 72 10.41 -19.74 -9.33
N GLY A 73 10.45 -20.88 -10.01
CA GLY A 73 10.28 -20.96 -11.46
C GLY A 73 8.83 -20.74 -11.87
N ILE A 74 8.60 -20.34 -13.13
CA ILE A 74 7.26 -20.15 -13.70
C ILE A 74 6.41 -21.43 -13.61
N ASP A 75 7.04 -22.59 -13.73
CA ASP A 75 6.44 -23.92 -13.59
C ASP A 75 5.87 -24.18 -12.19
N GLN A 76 6.43 -23.53 -11.16
CA GLN A 76 5.97 -23.60 -9.78
C GLN A 76 4.89 -22.56 -9.46
N LEU A 77 4.65 -21.58 -10.34
CA LEU A 77 3.63 -20.57 -10.14
C LEU A 77 2.24 -21.11 -10.47
N ARG A 78 1.31 -20.90 -9.55
CA ARG A 78 -0.10 -21.17 -9.80
C ARG A 78 -0.80 -19.92 -10.31
N PHE A 79 -1.05 -19.87 -11.62
CA PHE A 79 -1.79 -18.76 -12.23
C PHE A 79 -3.21 -18.65 -11.69
N ARG A 80 -3.65 -17.42 -11.45
CA ARG A 80 -5.01 -17.13 -10.98
C ARG A 80 -6.01 -17.32 -12.13
N ASN A 81 -6.83 -18.36 -12.03
CA ASN A 81 -7.98 -18.60 -12.90
C ASN A 81 -9.18 -19.06 -12.05
N GLN A 82 -10.36 -19.26 -12.65
CA GLN A 82 -11.57 -19.61 -11.89
C GLN A 82 -11.37 -20.89 -11.05
N THR A 83 -10.79 -21.93 -11.63
CA THR A 83 -10.54 -23.22 -10.98
C THR A 83 -9.53 -23.10 -9.84
N ASN A 84 -8.38 -22.46 -10.11
CA ASN A 84 -7.30 -22.28 -9.15
C ASN A 84 -7.70 -21.34 -7.99
N SER A 85 -8.54 -20.33 -8.27
CA SER A 85 -8.98 -19.37 -7.23
C SER A 85 -9.90 -20.02 -6.19
N ARG A 86 -10.70 -21.01 -6.58
CA ARG A 86 -11.55 -21.78 -5.63
C ARG A 86 -10.72 -22.61 -4.64
N LEU A 87 -9.48 -22.93 -4.99
CA LEU A 87 -8.56 -23.69 -4.11
C LEU A 87 -7.79 -22.79 -3.15
N ILE A 88 -7.66 -21.49 -3.48
CA ILE A 88 -7.04 -20.48 -2.61
C ILE A 88 -8.04 -20.03 -1.51
N PHE A 89 -9.34 -20.15 -1.76
CA PHE A 89 -10.41 -19.70 -0.85
C PHE A 89 -10.86 -20.72 0.20
N LYS A 90 -10.05 -21.74 0.51
CA LYS A 90 -10.31 -22.63 1.66
C LYS A 90 -9.68 -22.07 2.92
N GLY A 91 -10.34 -21.08 3.50
CA GLY A 91 -10.17 -20.59 4.87
C GLY A 91 -11.55 -20.42 5.46
#